data_AF-A0A8J6T7Q7-F1
#
_entry.id   AF-A0A8J6T7Q7-F1
#
_cell.length_a   1.000
_cell.length_b   1.000
_cell.length_c   1.000
_cell.angle_alpha   90.00
_cell.angle_beta   90.00
_cell.angle_gamma   90.00
#
_symmetry.space_group_name_H-M   'P 1'
#
loop_
_entity.id
_entity.type
_entity.pdbx_description
1 polymer ?
#
loop_
_entity_poly.entity_id
_entity_poly.type
_entity_poly.pdbx_seq_one_letter_code
_entity_poly.pdbx_strand_id
1 'polypeptide(L)' 'METQFVTDAQGKKTAVIIPFEDWERTEKAKDILEHVYLAGIIKERKGSKSTVNLDDLLNAEGLTRADLES' A
#
# COMPACT_ATOMS: atom_id res chain seq x y z
N MET A 1 -21.72 0.42 -13.94
CA MET A 1 -21.03 -0.53 -13.06
C MET A 1 -22.07 -1.44 -12.47
N GLU A 2 -22.22 -2.64 -13.02
CA GLU A 2 -23.11 -3.66 -12.48
C GLU A 2 -22.26 -4.53 -11.55
N THR A 3 -22.30 -4.22 -10.25
CA THR A 3 -21.51 -4.90 -9.23
C THR A 3 -22.34 -6.02 -8.61
N GLN A 4 -21.82 -7.24 -8.62
CA GLN A 4 -22.44 -8.37 -7.94
C GLN A 4 -21.59 -8.77 -6.73
N PHE A 5 -22.24 -9.30 -5.70
CA PHE A 5 -21.56 -9.76 -4.48
C PHE A 5 -21.77 -11.25 -4.30
N VAL A 6 -20.70 -11.96 -3.95
CA VAL A 6 -20.77 -13.32 -3.45
C VAL A 6 -20.97 -13.26 -1.94
N THR A 7 -21.97 -13.97 -1.44
CA THR A 7 -22.24 -14.07 0.00
C THR A 7 -22.04 -15.50 0.50
N ASP A 8 -21.57 -15.64 1.74
CA ASP A 8 -21.61 -16.93 2.42
C ASP A 8 -23.04 -17.30 2.89
N ALA A 9 -23.18 -18.47 3.50
CA ALA A 9 -24.47 -18.98 4.00
C ALA A 9 -25.09 -18.09 5.11
N GLN A 10 -24.31 -17.21 5.73
CA GLN A 10 -24.76 -16.26 6.75
C GLN A 10 -25.12 -14.89 6.15
N GLY A 11 -24.99 -14.73 4.81
CA GLY A 11 -25.24 -13.49 4.11
C GLY A 11 -24.07 -12.49 4.17
N LYS A 12 -22.91 -12.89 4.68
CA LYS A 12 -21.72 -12.02 4.70
C LYS A 12 -21.10 -11.99 3.31
N LYS A 13 -20.82 -10.78 2.82
CA LYS A 13 -20.13 -10.56 1.54
C LYS A 13 -18.68 -11.05 1.64
N THR A 14 -18.28 -11.95 0.75
CA THR A 14 -16.94 -12.57 0.73
C THR A 14 -16.14 -12.19 -0.50
N ALA A 15 -16.81 -11.92 -1.62
CA ALA A 15 -16.17 -11.44 -2.85
C ALA A 15 -17.07 -10.49 -3.62
N VAL A 16 -16.47 -9.77 -4.57
CA VAL A 16 -17.17 -8.90 -5.51
C VAL A 16 -16.85 -9.33 -6.93
N ILE A 17 -17.87 -9.36 -7.79
CA ILE A 17 -17.73 -9.60 -9.21
C ILE A 17 -18.02 -8.27 -9.90
N ILE A 18 -17.07 -7.81 -10.70
CA ILE A 18 -17.15 -6.56 -11.46
C ILE A 18 -16.77 -6.82 -12.92
N PRO A 19 -17.25 -6.01 -13.86
CA PRO A 19 -16.77 -6.04 -15.24
C PRO A 19 -15.26 -5.85 -15.29
N PHE A 20 -14.61 -6.57 -16.21
CA PHE A 20 -13.16 -6.55 -16.34
C PHE A 20 -12.63 -5.13 -16.62
N GLU A 21 -13.34 -4.36 -17.44
CA GLU A 21 -12.98 -2.99 -17.81
C GLU A 21 -13.04 -2.04 -16.61
N ASP A 22 -13.98 -2.26 -15.69
CA ASP A 22 -14.10 -1.48 -14.46
C ASP A 22 -12.97 -1.84 -13.46
N TRP A 23 -12.58 -3.13 -13.39
CA TRP A 23 -11.41 -3.55 -12.62
C TRP A 23 -10.13 -2.94 -13.19
N GLU A 24 -9.91 -3.05 -14.50
CA GLU A 24 -8.71 -2.55 -15.17
C GLU A 24 -8.55 -1.03 -15.01
N ARG A 25 -9.64 -0.27 -15.13
CA ARG A 25 -9.64 1.18 -14.86
C ARG A 25 -9.26 1.49 -13.41
N THR A 26 -9.74 0.68 -12.47
CA THR A 26 -9.46 0.86 -11.04
C THR A 26 -7.99 0.55 -10.72
N GLU A 27 -7.42 -0.52 -11.28
CA GLU A 27 -5.99 -0.83 -11.12
C GLU A 27 -5.10 0.29 -11.66
N LYS A 28 -5.38 0.80 -12.88
CA LYS A 28 -4.62 1.93 -13.45
C LYS A 28 -4.72 3.20 -12.59
N ALA A 29 -5.89 3.46 -12.01
CA ALA A 29 -6.09 4.60 -11.12
C ALA A 29 -5.35 4.45 -9.79
N LYS A 30 -5.31 3.23 -9.24
CA LYS A 30 -4.59 2.91 -8.00
C LYS A 30 -3.11 3.27 -8.11
N ASP A 31 -2.45 2.92 -9.21
CA ASP A 31 -1.04 3.24 -9.42
C ASP A 31 -0.79 4.75 -9.35
N ILE A 32 -1.64 5.55 -10.00
CA ILE A 32 -1.52 7.02 -9.98
C ILE A 32 -1.74 7.55 -8.57
N LEU A 33 -2.76 7.04 -7.87
CA LEU A 33 -3.08 7.46 -6.50
C LEU A 33 -1.96 7.12 -5.52
N GLU A 34 -1.28 5.99 -5.68
CA GLU A 34 -0.11 5.62 -4.88
C GLU A 34 1.02 6.64 -5.07
N HIS A 35 1.32 7.03 -6.32
CA HIS A 35 2.34 8.05 -6.60
C HIS A 35 1.96 9.41 -6.00
N VAL A 36 0.69 9.81 -6.08
CA VAL A 36 0.20 11.07 -5.47
C VAL A 36 0.34 11.02 -3.95
N TYR A 37 -0.01 9.90 -3.32
CA TYR A 37 0.12 9.70 -1.89
C TYR A 37 1.60 9.78 -1.44
N LEU A 38 2.49 9.08 -2.14
CA LEU A 38 3.93 9.12 -1.87
C LEU A 38 4.51 10.53 -2.08
N ALA A 39 4.09 11.23 -3.13
CA ALA A 39 4.50 12.61 -3.37
C ALA A 39 4.06 13.55 -2.23
N GLY A 40 2.87 13.31 -1.66
CA GLY A 40 2.37 14.01 -0.47
C GLY A 40 3.30 13.79 0.74
N ILE A 41 3.59 12.53 1.08
CA ILE A 41 4.51 12.19 2.19
C ILE A 41 5.88 12.83 1.99
N ILE A 42 6.45 12.74 0.78
CA ILE A 42 7.76 13.32 0.47
C ILE A 42 7.72 14.83 0.68
N LYS A 43 6.67 15.51 0.21
CA LYS A 43 6.50 16.95 0.39
C LYS A 43 6.38 17.34 1.87
N GLU A 44 5.59 16.61 2.65
CA GLU A 44 5.42 16.84 4.09
C GLU A 44 6.72 16.65 4.87
N ARG A 45 7.51 15.65 4.49
CA ARG A 45 8.80 15.33 5.13
C ARG A 45 9.97 16.13 4.56
N LYS A 46 9.75 16.95 3.53
CA LYS A 46 10.81 17.71 2.89
C LYS A 46 11.35 18.76 3.87
N GLY A 47 12.62 18.60 4.27
CA GLY A 47 13.28 19.51 5.19
C GLY A 47 12.99 19.25 6.68
N SER A 48 12.21 18.21 7.01
CA SER A 48 12.16 17.72 8.39
C SER A 48 13.45 16.98 8.72
N LYS A 49 13.94 17.12 9.96
CA LYS A 49 15.06 16.30 10.44
C LYS A 49 14.55 14.87 10.66
N SER A 50 15.27 13.88 10.15
CA SER A 50 15.03 12.50 10.53
C SER A 50 15.24 12.35 12.04
N THR A 51 14.26 11.79 12.74
CA THR A 51 14.33 11.53 14.18
C THR A 51 14.87 10.12 14.49
N VAL A 52 15.12 9.31 13.46
CA VAL A 52 15.50 7.90 13.56
C VAL A 52 16.71 7.66 12.65
N ASN A 53 17.73 6.99 13.18
CA ASN A 53 18.94 6.63 12.41
C ASN A 53 18.83 5.21 11.82
N LEU A 54 19.80 4.81 10.99
CA LEU A 54 19.77 3.49 10.33
C LEU A 54 19.81 2.32 11.33
N ASP A 55 20.57 2.44 12.41
CA ASP A 55 20.70 1.39 13.41
C ASP A 55 19.40 1.18 14.20
N ASP A 56 18.68 2.28 14.48
CA ASP A 56 17.35 2.22 15.10
C ASP A 56 16.35 1.45 14.21
N LEU A 57 16.40 1.66 12.89
CA LEU A 57 15.54 0.97 11.93
C LEU A 57 15.87 -0.52 11.84
N LEU A 58 17.16 -0.86 11.76
CA LEU A 58 17.60 -2.26 11.69
C LEU A 58 17.23 -3.02 12.96
N ASN A 59 17.43 -2.43 14.13
CA ASN A 59 17.04 -3.03 15.40
C ASN A 59 15.53 -3.27 15.50
N ALA A 60 14.70 -2.37 14.96
CA ALA A 60 13.24 -2.52 14.96
C ALA A 60 12.77 -3.74 14.14
N GLU A 61 13.50 -4.06 13.07
CA GLU A 61 13.24 -5.21 12.19
C GLU A 61 13.99 -6.49 12.64
N GLY A 62 14.72 -6.44 13.76
CA GLY A 62 15.52 -7.56 14.26
C GLY A 62 16.74 -7.87 13.40
N LEU A 63 17.22 -6.89 12.63
CA LEU A 63 18.36 -7.00 11.72
C LEU A 63 19.59 -6.25 12.25
N THR A 64 20.74 -6.59 11.68
CA THR A 64 22.02 -5.93 11.91
C THR A 64 22.58 -5.40 10.59
N ARG A 65 23.59 -4.53 10.65
CA ARG A 65 24.26 -4.03 9.43
C ARG A 65 24.89 -5.14 8.60
N ALA A 66 25.33 -6.24 9.23
CA ALA A 66 25.92 -7.37 8.53
C ALA A 66 24.92 -8.05 7.58
N ASP A 67 23.62 -7.97 7.89
CA ASP A 67 22.55 -8.56 7.07
C ASP A 67 22.28 -7.75 5.77
N LEU A 68 22.84 -6.54 5.63
CA LEU A 68 22.70 -5.71 4.43
C LEU A 68 23.81 -5.91 3.38
N GLU A 69 24.95 -6.48 3.79
CA GLU A 69 26.18 -6.57 2.97
C GLU A 69 26.41 -7.96 2.35
N SER A 70 25.44 -8.86 2.48
CA SER A 70 25.44 -10.23 1.93
C SER A 70 24.65 -10.35 0.64
#